data_AF-A0A5N5Q3C0-F1
#
_entry.id   AF-A0A5N5Q3C0-F1
#
_cell.length_a   1.000
_cell.length_b   1.000
_cell.length_c   1.000
_cell.angle_alpha   90.00
_cell.angle_beta   90.00
_cell.angle_gamma   90.00
#
_symmetry.space_group_name_H-M   'P 1'
#
loop_
_entity.id
_entity.type
_entity.pdbx_description
1 polymer ?
#
loop_
_entity_poly.entity_id
_entity_poly.type
_entity_poly.pdbx_seq_one_letter_code
_entity_poly.pdbx_strand_id
1 'polypeptide(L)'
;MSKKGNVSWVKPSEPSFLRKFKNDIGYKEGPTVETKRQELPRCEEDSGDSDREDEMPQVVVLKKGDLTAQEAMQLKKGMKDSKKDEQPPADGKILFKKPAKRSSDKFEGITASSKSKKKKSENEEEEKKKESGVKVKNSSLLSFGDDEEEED
;
A
#
# COMPACT_ATOMS: atom_id res chain seq x y z
N MET A 1 -6.97 31.66 -32.22
CA MET A 1 -5.99 30.64 -31.78
C MET A 1 -4.80 31.35 -31.19
N SER A 2 -4.63 31.29 -29.87
CA SER A 2 -3.56 32.00 -29.16
C SER A 2 -2.22 31.34 -29.46
N LYS A 3 -1.32 32.07 -30.14
CA LYS A 3 0.07 31.63 -30.38
C LYS A 3 0.75 31.46 -29.03
N LYS A 4 0.92 30.22 -28.59
CA LYS A 4 1.74 29.90 -27.41
C LYS A 4 3.15 30.41 -27.70
N GLY A 5 3.65 31.33 -26.88
CA GLY A 5 4.97 31.93 -27.05
C GLY A 5 6.05 30.88 -26.83
N ASN A 6 6.89 30.67 -27.84
CA ASN A 6 8.02 29.77 -27.76
C ASN A 6 9.14 30.44 -26.96
N VAL A 7 9.07 30.39 -25.63
CA VAL A 7 10.14 30.90 -24.76
C VAL A 7 11.04 29.73 -24.38
N SER A 8 12.31 29.80 -24.76
CA SER A 8 13.35 28.87 -24.30
C SER A 8 14.29 29.57 -23.34
N TRP A 9 14.73 28.85 -22.31
CA TRP A 9 15.74 29.31 -21.37
C TRP A 9 17.13 28.90 -21.85
N VAL A 10 18.05 29.86 -21.98
CA VAL A 10 19.46 29.62 -22.30
C VAL A 10 20.28 30.01 -21.08
N LYS A 11 21.03 29.06 -20.50
CA LYS A 11 21.95 29.35 -19.39
C LYS A 11 23.17 30.09 -19.95
N PRO A 12 23.41 31.37 -19.59
CA PRO A 12 24.58 32.09 -20.06
C PRO A 12 25.87 31.47 -19.50
N SER A 13 26.97 31.61 -20.23
CA SER A 13 28.26 31.08 -19.79
C SER A 13 28.78 31.84 -18.57
N GLU A 14 29.41 31.11 -17.65
CA GLU A 14 29.97 31.74 -16.45
C GLU A 14 31.16 32.64 -16.81
N PRO A 15 31.22 33.87 -16.25
CA PRO A 15 32.35 34.77 -16.48
C PRO A 15 33.65 34.18 -15.94
N SER A 16 34.77 34.58 -16.55
CA SER A 16 36.10 34.01 -16.27
C SER A 16 36.52 34.15 -14.80
N PHE A 17 36.13 35.24 -14.13
CA PHE A 17 36.39 35.45 -12.71
C PHE A 17 35.74 34.38 -11.82
N LEU A 18 34.43 34.12 -12.00
CA LEU A 18 33.71 33.11 -11.20
C LEU A 18 34.25 31.70 -11.43
N ARG A 19 34.67 31.39 -12.66
CA ARG A 19 35.25 30.09 -13.01
C ARG A 19 36.57 29.84 -12.29
N LYS A 20 37.45 30.85 -12.25
CA LYS A 20 38.73 30.79 -11.51
C LYS A 20 38.48 30.62 -10.02
N PHE A 21 37.59 31.45 -9.46
CA PHE A 21 37.25 31.40 -8.04
C PHE A 21 36.69 30.04 -7.62
N LYS A 22 35.75 29.46 -8.39
CA LYS A 22 35.20 28.12 -8.14
C LYS A 22 36.27 27.03 -8.17
N ASN A 23 37.24 27.13 -9.07
CA ASN A 23 38.34 26.18 -9.16
C ASN A 23 39.28 26.30 -7.95
N ASP A 24 39.63 27.53 -7.56
CA ASP A 24 40.57 27.80 -6.46
C ASP A 24 40.02 27.30 -5.11
N ILE A 25 38.71 27.42 -4.89
CA ILE A 25 38.04 26.94 -3.65
C ILE A 25 37.59 25.48 -3.74
N GLY A 26 37.80 24.80 -4.88
CA GLY A 26 37.36 23.42 -5.09
C GLY A 26 35.82 23.25 -5.08
N TYR A 27 35.07 24.25 -5.54
CA TYR A 27 33.62 24.22 -5.58
C TYR A 27 33.11 23.07 -6.47
N LYS A 28 32.34 22.17 -5.86
CA LYS A 28 31.60 21.12 -6.58
C LYS A 28 30.14 21.52 -6.64
N GLU A 29 29.59 21.64 -7.84
CA GLU A 29 28.18 21.94 -8.04
C GLU A 29 27.34 20.85 -7.35
N GLY A 30 26.41 21.26 -6.49
CA GLY A 30 25.63 20.34 -5.68
C GLY A 30 24.64 19.50 -6.50
N PRO A 31 23.89 18.60 -5.84
CA PRO A 31 22.84 17.82 -6.48
C PRO A 31 21.86 18.74 -7.23
N THR A 32 21.82 18.59 -8.55
CA THR A 32 20.95 19.38 -9.42
C THR A 32 19.61 18.65 -9.62
N VAL A 33 18.58 19.32 -10.15
CA VAL A 33 17.30 18.66 -10.47
C VAL A 33 17.49 17.42 -11.36
N GLU A 34 18.47 17.44 -12.26
CA GLU A 34 18.82 16.28 -13.10
C GLU A 34 19.33 15.07 -12.29
N THR A 35 19.97 15.28 -11.14
CA THR A 35 20.42 14.16 -10.30
C THR A 35 19.24 13.42 -9.67
N LYS A 36 18.04 14.04 -9.61
CA LYS A 36 16.80 13.35 -9.21
C LYS A 36 16.20 12.50 -10.33
N ARG A 37 16.53 12.82 -11.59
CA ARG A 37 16.07 12.07 -12.78
C ARG A 37 16.99 10.92 -13.12
N GLN A 38 18.21 10.92 -12.60
CA GLN A 38 19.15 9.84 -12.77
C GLN A 38 18.61 8.57 -12.08
N GLU A 39 18.52 7.49 -12.84
CA GLU A 39 18.14 6.19 -12.32
C GLU A 39 19.26 5.71 -11.39
N LEU A 40 18.97 5.71 -10.08
CA LEU A 40 19.91 5.22 -9.09
C LEU A 40 20.03 3.70 -9.24
N PRO A 41 21.23 3.12 -9.05
CA PRO A 41 21.36 1.67 -8.96
C PRO A 41 20.39 1.17 -7.90
N ARG A 42 19.65 0.11 -8.23
CA ARG A 42 18.73 -0.54 -7.29
C ARG A 42 19.51 -0.84 -6.02
N CYS A 43 19.16 -0.18 -4.93
CA CYS A 43 19.79 -0.43 -3.65
C CYS A 43 19.33 -1.82 -3.22
N GLU A 44 20.15 -2.84 -3.50
CA GLU A 44 19.89 -4.23 -3.08
C GLU A 44 19.72 -4.35 -1.55
N GLU A 45 20.21 -3.35 -0.80
CA GLU A 45 20.12 -3.27 0.66
C GLU A 45 18.72 -2.89 1.18
N ASP A 46 17.86 -2.27 0.35
CA ASP A 46 16.44 -2.02 0.70
C ASP A 46 15.54 -3.20 0.31
N SER A 47 16.13 -4.32 -0.07
CA SER A 47 15.42 -5.59 -0.12
C SER A 47 15.14 -6.01 1.32
N GLY A 48 14.03 -5.53 1.89
CA GLY A 48 13.42 -6.02 3.14
C GLY A 48 12.97 -7.49 3.07
N ASP A 49 13.70 -8.29 2.29
CA ASP A 49 13.44 -9.67 1.97
C ASP A 49 14.17 -10.60 2.95
N SER A 50 15.18 -10.12 3.70
CA SER A 50 15.84 -10.91 4.73
C SER A 50 16.01 -10.12 6.02
N ASP A 51 15.22 -10.46 7.04
CA ASP A 51 15.50 -10.06 8.43
C ASP A 51 16.98 -10.32 8.74
N ARG A 52 17.65 -9.37 9.38
CA ARG A 52 19.03 -9.56 9.86
C ARG A 52 19.06 -10.60 10.97
N GLU A 53 20.22 -11.19 11.25
CA GLU A 53 20.35 -12.23 12.29
C GLU A 53 19.89 -11.73 13.66
N ASP A 54 20.20 -10.47 13.95
CA ASP A 54 19.86 -9.71 15.15
C ASP A 54 18.37 -9.31 15.23
N GLU A 55 17.63 -9.40 14.13
CA GLU A 55 16.18 -9.14 14.06
C GLU A 55 15.35 -10.43 14.18
N MET A 56 16.00 -11.60 14.15
CA MET A 56 15.31 -12.88 14.28
C MET A 56 14.81 -13.12 15.71
N PRO A 57 13.63 -13.75 15.90
CA PRO A 57 13.10 -14.03 17.23
C PRO A 57 13.98 -15.04 17.98
N GLN A 58 14.14 -14.84 19.29
CA GLN A 58 14.81 -15.82 20.15
C GLN A 58 14.00 -17.12 20.23
N VAL A 59 14.62 -18.23 19.85
CA VAL A 59 14.00 -19.57 19.95
C VAL A 59 14.37 -20.20 21.30
N VAL A 60 13.36 -20.57 22.09
CA VAL A 60 13.51 -21.22 23.40
C VAL A 60 12.80 -22.57 23.40
N VAL A 61 13.51 -23.63 23.79
CA VAL A 61 13.00 -25.01 23.88
C VAL A 61 12.66 -25.29 25.34
N LEU A 62 11.37 -25.50 25.66
CA LEU A 62 10.90 -25.77 27.02
C LEU A 62 10.52 -27.23 27.23
N LYS A 63 9.99 -27.88 26.18
CA LYS A 63 9.47 -29.24 26.21
C LYS A 63 10.16 -30.11 25.16
N LYS A 64 10.17 -31.43 25.42
CA LYS A 64 10.61 -32.43 24.43
C LYS A 64 9.59 -32.44 23.29
N GLY A 65 9.99 -31.90 22.13
CA GLY A 65 9.14 -31.75 20.94
C GLY A 65 9.09 -30.33 20.39
N ASP A 66 9.58 -29.32 21.12
CA ASP A 66 9.71 -27.97 20.56
C ASP A 66 10.85 -27.93 19.53
N LEU A 67 10.71 -27.07 18.51
CA LEU A 67 11.71 -26.92 17.45
C LEU A 67 12.97 -26.25 17.96
N THR A 68 14.12 -26.78 17.57
CA THR A 68 15.41 -26.11 17.78
C THR A 68 15.61 -24.97 16.78
N ALA A 69 16.50 -24.03 17.11
CA ALA A 69 16.77 -22.86 16.25
C ALA A 69 17.16 -23.26 14.80
N GLN A 70 17.92 -24.34 14.65
CA GLN A 70 18.35 -24.81 13.33
C GLN A 70 17.18 -25.38 12.50
N GLU A 71 16.30 -26.17 13.13
CA GLU A 71 15.14 -26.75 12.45
C GLU A 71 14.14 -25.68 12.04
N ALA A 72 13.90 -24.68 12.90
CA ALA A 72 13.04 -23.54 12.60
C ALA A 72 13.55 -22.74 11.39
N MET A 73 14.87 -22.52 11.31
CA MET A 73 15.50 -21.82 10.18
C MET A 73 15.36 -22.60 8.86
N GLN A 74 15.53 -23.93 8.89
CA GLN A 74 15.39 -24.79 7.71
C GLN A 74 13.93 -24.81 7.20
N LEU A 75 12.94 -24.88 8.10
CA LEU A 75 11.53 -24.76 7.76
C LEU A 75 11.20 -23.39 7.13
N LYS A 76 11.68 -22.28 7.73
CA LYS A 76 11.48 -20.92 7.18
C LYS A 76 12.07 -20.81 5.77
N LYS A 77 13.26 -21.37 5.54
CA LYS A 77 13.92 -21.37 4.23
C LYS A 77 13.12 -22.15 3.18
N GLY A 78 12.69 -23.37 3.49
CA GLY A 78 11.87 -24.18 2.56
C GLY A 78 10.50 -23.55 2.22
N MET A 79 9.89 -22.84 3.17
CA MET A 79 8.64 -22.10 2.92
C MET A 79 8.85 -20.84 2.08
N LYS A 80 10.01 -20.19 2.19
CA LYS A 80 10.35 -19.00 1.39
C LYS A 80 10.61 -19.37 -0.07
N ASP A 81 11.32 -20.47 -0.31
CA ASP A 81 11.63 -20.95 -1.66
C ASP A 81 10.36 -21.38 -2.42
N SER A 82 9.42 -22.04 -1.74
CA SER A 82 8.14 -22.46 -2.35
C SER A 82 7.15 -21.33 -2.60
N LYS A 83 7.19 -20.23 -1.83
CA LYS A 83 6.39 -19.02 -2.10
C LYS A 83 6.92 -18.18 -3.25
N LYS A 84 8.18 -18.38 -3.65
CA LYS A 84 8.79 -17.65 -4.76
C LYS A 84 8.24 -18.08 -6.13
N ASP A 85 7.64 -19.26 -6.22
CA ASP A 85 6.98 -19.76 -7.44
C ASP A 85 5.56 -19.20 -7.65
N GLU A 86 4.98 -18.57 -6.62
CA GLU A 86 3.70 -17.84 -6.72
C GLU A 86 3.96 -16.34 -6.89
N GLN A 87 4.87 -16.00 -7.82
CA GLN A 87 5.09 -14.60 -8.18
C GLN A 87 3.78 -13.97 -8.66
N PRO A 88 3.42 -12.76 -8.17
CA PRO A 88 2.34 -12.01 -8.79
C PRO A 88 2.69 -11.82 -10.27
N PRO A 89 1.72 -11.93 -11.19
CA PRO A 89 1.99 -11.79 -12.61
C PRO A 89 2.77 -10.49 -12.86
N ALA A 90 3.88 -10.59 -13.58
CA ALA A 90 4.81 -9.48 -13.85
C ALA A 90 4.12 -8.23 -14.45
N ASP A 91 2.92 -8.41 -14.99
CA ASP A 91 2.07 -7.38 -15.60
C ASP A 91 1.27 -6.54 -14.58
N GLY A 92 1.42 -6.79 -13.26
CA GLY A 92 0.72 -6.04 -12.19
C GLY A 92 -0.80 -6.23 -12.11
N LYS A 93 -1.36 -7.07 -13.00
CA LYS A 93 -2.80 -7.35 -13.09
C LYS A 93 -3.18 -8.45 -12.11
N ILE A 94 -3.95 -8.12 -11.08
CA ILE A 94 -4.44 -9.07 -10.09
C ILE A 94 -5.47 -10.02 -10.77
N LEU A 95 -5.17 -11.31 -10.79
CA LEU A 95 -6.07 -12.34 -11.31
C LEU A 95 -6.89 -12.95 -10.17
N PHE A 96 -8.19 -12.65 -10.12
CA PHE A 96 -9.11 -13.25 -9.15
C PHE A 96 -9.45 -14.70 -9.56
N LYS A 97 -8.81 -15.67 -8.92
CA LYS A 97 -9.20 -17.08 -9.04
C LYS A 97 -10.46 -17.34 -8.22
N LYS A 98 -11.48 -17.93 -8.86
CA LYS A 98 -12.71 -18.34 -8.17
C LYS A 98 -12.36 -19.37 -7.09
N PRO A 99 -12.81 -19.20 -5.83
CA PRO A 99 -12.56 -20.19 -4.80
C PRO A 99 -13.20 -21.53 -5.18
N ALA A 100 -12.51 -22.62 -4.87
CA ALA A 100 -13.08 -23.96 -5.00
C ALA A 100 -14.36 -24.03 -4.15
N LYS A 101 -15.45 -24.57 -4.73
CA LYS A 101 -16.70 -24.80 -4.00
C LYS A 101 -16.38 -25.74 -2.83
N ARG A 102 -16.48 -25.23 -1.60
CA ARG A 102 -16.32 -26.06 -0.39
C ARG A 102 -17.40 -27.15 -0.42
N SER A 103 -17.01 -28.42 -0.44
CA SER A 103 -17.91 -29.52 -0.10
C SER A 103 -18.40 -29.29 1.33
N SER A 104 -19.72 -29.27 1.51
CA SER A 104 -20.39 -28.81 2.74
C SER A 104 -20.31 -29.81 3.89
N ASP A 105 -19.12 -30.16 4.36
CA ASP A 105 -18.99 -30.89 5.63
C ASP A 105 -17.98 -30.18 6.55
N LYS A 106 -18.54 -29.57 7.62
CA LYS A 106 -17.91 -29.00 8.81
C LYS A 106 -16.99 -27.80 8.62
N PHE A 107 -17.60 -26.61 8.57
CA PHE A 107 -16.96 -25.38 9.01
C PHE A 107 -17.60 -24.97 10.35
N GLU A 108 -16.90 -25.21 11.46
CA GLU A 108 -17.28 -24.72 12.81
C GLU A 108 -16.79 -23.29 12.99
N GLY A 109 -17.30 -22.38 12.15
CA GLY A 109 -17.06 -20.94 12.26
C GLY A 109 -18.39 -20.19 12.32
N ILE A 110 -18.52 -19.39 13.38
CA ILE A 110 -19.57 -18.41 13.72
C ILE A 110 -20.82 -18.47 12.83
N THR A 111 -21.80 -19.28 13.23
CA THR A 111 -23.11 -19.35 12.58
C THR A 111 -23.98 -18.17 13.03
N ALA A 112 -23.86 -17.02 12.38
CA ALA A 112 -24.80 -15.91 12.57
C ALA A 112 -26.15 -16.23 11.89
N SER A 113 -26.97 -17.08 12.52
CA SER A 113 -28.33 -17.38 12.07
C SER A 113 -29.32 -16.38 12.67
N SER A 114 -29.63 -15.30 11.95
CA SER A 114 -30.80 -14.48 12.25
C SER A 114 -32.08 -15.13 11.69
N LYS A 115 -32.82 -15.83 12.55
CA LYS A 115 -34.18 -16.31 12.24
C LYS A 115 -35.13 -15.10 12.21
N SER A 116 -35.34 -14.52 11.03
CA SER A 116 -36.41 -13.55 10.82
C SER A 116 -37.70 -14.26 10.42
N LYS A 117 -38.69 -14.19 11.33
CA LYS A 117 -40.05 -14.70 11.16
C LYS A 117 -40.80 -13.77 10.21
N LYS A 118 -40.88 -14.10 8.93
CA LYS A 118 -41.63 -13.32 7.92
C LYS A 118 -43.13 -13.62 8.04
N LYS A 119 -43.91 -12.68 8.58
CA LYS A 119 -45.36 -12.60 8.35
C LYS A 119 -45.59 -12.05 6.93
N LYS A 120 -46.59 -12.61 6.25
CA LYS A 120 -47.00 -12.37 4.86
C LYS A 120 -48.15 -11.36 4.83
N SER A 121 -48.05 -10.34 3.98
CA SER A 121 -49.15 -9.54 3.38
C SER A 121 -48.49 -8.65 2.29
N GLU A 122 -48.58 -8.97 1.00
CA GLU A 122 -49.66 -8.60 0.06
C GLU A 122 -49.87 -7.06 0.05
N ASN A 123 -49.12 -6.37 -0.82
CA ASN A 123 -49.52 -5.82 -2.12
C ASN A 123 -50.35 -4.53 -1.98
N GLU A 124 -49.79 -3.39 -2.41
CA GLU A 124 -50.40 -2.45 -3.38
C GLU A 124 -49.52 -1.19 -3.56
N GLU A 125 -49.56 -0.69 -4.79
CA GLU A 125 -48.79 0.43 -5.35
C GLU A 125 -49.28 1.78 -4.83
N GLU A 126 -48.39 2.78 -4.72
CA GLU A 126 -48.68 4.15 -5.17
C GLU A 126 -47.42 5.05 -5.15
N GLU A 127 -47.26 5.82 -6.22
CA GLU A 127 -46.20 6.80 -6.44
C GLU A 127 -46.29 8.01 -5.51
N LYS A 128 -45.13 8.56 -5.11
CA LYS A 128 -44.94 10.02 -4.95
C LYS A 128 -43.45 10.40 -4.81
N LYS A 129 -42.98 11.23 -5.74
CA LYS A 129 -41.69 11.93 -5.71
C LYS A 129 -41.60 12.85 -4.49
N LYS A 130 -40.46 12.82 -3.76
CA LYS A 130 -39.83 14.00 -3.14
C LYS A 130 -38.32 13.79 -3.02
N GLU A 131 -37.59 14.70 -3.63
CA GLU A 131 -36.18 14.98 -3.42
C GLU A 131 -35.93 15.54 -2.02
N SER A 132 -35.00 14.94 -1.27
CA SER A 132 -34.33 15.53 -0.11
C SER A 132 -33.22 14.58 0.34
N GLY A 133 -32.05 15.13 0.67
CA GLY A 133 -30.76 14.44 0.80
C GLY A 133 -30.76 13.08 1.51
N VAL A 134 -29.83 12.23 1.08
CA VAL A 134 -29.64 10.87 1.61
C VAL A 134 -29.35 10.96 3.11
N LYS A 135 -30.38 10.77 3.93
CA LYS A 135 -30.25 10.60 5.38
C LYS A 135 -29.49 9.30 5.62
N VAL A 136 -28.19 9.39 5.84
CA VAL A 136 -27.36 8.24 6.17
C VAL A 136 -27.71 7.79 7.58
N LYS A 137 -28.50 6.71 7.70
CA LYS A 137 -28.98 6.17 8.99
C LYS A 137 -27.94 5.27 9.66
N ASN A 138 -26.67 5.42 9.32
CA ASN A 138 -25.59 4.64 9.90
C ASN A 138 -24.92 5.49 10.98
N SER A 139 -25.20 5.18 12.25
CA SER A 139 -24.55 5.81 13.40
C SER A 139 -23.09 5.34 13.59
N SER A 140 -22.57 4.51 12.68
CA SER A 140 -21.18 4.04 12.63
C SER A 140 -20.41 4.64 11.45
N LEU A 141 -20.75 5.86 11.03
CA LEU A 141 -19.87 6.66 10.18
C LEU A 141 -19.27 7.77 11.03
N LEU A 142 -17.94 7.77 11.09
CA LEU A 142 -17.13 8.75 11.79
C LEU A 142 -17.52 10.15 11.29
N SER A 143 -18.23 10.92 12.11
CA SER A 143 -18.40 12.35 11.91
C SER A 143 -17.08 13.01 12.23
N PHE A 144 -16.26 13.28 11.21
CA PHE A 144 -15.19 14.24 11.35
C PHE A 144 -15.86 15.57 11.67
N GLY A 145 -15.56 16.10 12.86
CA GLY A 145 -16.08 17.37 13.33
C GLY A 145 -15.75 18.45 12.32
N ASP A 146 -16.81 18.99 11.72
CA ASP A 146 -16.80 20.24 11.00
C ASP A 146 -16.71 21.33 12.07
N ASP A 147 -15.48 21.57 12.51
CA ASP A 147 -15.06 22.73 13.29
C ASP A 147 -15.02 23.91 12.31
N GLU A 148 -16.20 24.42 11.96
CA GLU A 148 -16.33 25.76 11.36
C GLU A 148 -16.74 26.74 12.45
N GLU A 149 -15.79 27.60 12.78
CA GLU A 149 -15.94 28.91 13.39
C GLU A 149 -17.16 29.65 12.82
N GLU A 150 -18.12 30.05 13.66
CA GLU A 150 -18.88 31.26 13.40
C GLU A 150 -19.24 31.98 14.70
N GLU A 151 -19.12 33.28 14.59
CA GLU A 151 -18.92 34.35 15.57
C GLU A 151 -20.25 34.82 16.18
N ASP A 152 -20.31 34.94 17.53
CA ASP A 152 -21.03 35.97 18.31
C ASP A 152 -20.80 35.80 19.83
#